data_AF-A0A953AL09-F1
#
_entry.id   AF-A0A953AL09-F1
#
_cell.length_a   1.000
_cell.length_b   1.000
_cell.length_c   1.000
_cell.angle_alpha   90.00
_cell.angle_beta   90.00
_cell.angle_gamma   90.00
#
_symmetry.space_group_name_H-M   'P 1'
#
loop_
_entity.id
_entity.type
_entity.pdbx_description
1 polymer ?
#
loop_
_entity_poly.entity_id
_entity_poly.type
_entity_poly.pdbx_seq_one_letter_code
_entity_poly.pdbx_strand_id
1 'polypeptide(L)'
;MAKQSQFEATQQVIEMQELAPAASGASSAWRLWRRWRRHVIIPYLFLLLFSFFLLVPLLYALWTSFFVERLIGGTTFVGLVNYQEVVHDGNFWEGVRNVLLLLFTQVPLMSGLALLLALLRMEGEIGRM
;
A
#
# COMPACT_ATOMS: atom_id res chain seq x y z
N MET A 1 18.12 47.34 55.34
CA MET A 1 18.36 47.78 53.94
C MET A 1 18.32 46.63 52.92
N ALA A 2 18.82 45.43 53.21
CA ALA A 2 18.82 44.30 52.25
C ALA A 2 17.44 43.71 51.84
N LYS A 3 16.38 43.97 52.62
CA LYS A 3 15.03 43.41 52.34
C LYS A 3 14.29 44.16 51.23
N GLN A 4 14.65 45.43 50.99
CA GLN A 4 13.96 46.30 50.03
C GLN A 4 14.41 46.02 48.59
N SER A 5 15.68 45.70 48.37
CA SER A 5 16.18 45.34 47.03
C SER A 5 15.64 43.99 46.54
N GLN A 6 15.32 43.07 47.45
CA GLN A 6 14.67 41.81 47.07
C GLN A 6 13.22 42.01 46.63
N PHE A 7 12.51 42.97 47.23
CA PHE A 7 11.14 43.31 46.82
C PHE A 7 11.12 43.97 45.43
N GLU A 8 12.07 44.87 45.15
CA GLU A 8 12.22 45.49 43.83
C GLU A 8 12.60 44.46 42.75
N ALA A 9 13.52 43.54 43.06
CA ALA A 9 13.90 42.46 42.14
C ALA A 9 12.73 41.50 41.87
N THR A 10 11.92 41.20 42.88
CA THR A 10 10.73 40.33 42.71
C THR A 10 9.66 41.02 41.86
N GLN A 11 9.45 42.32 42.03
CA GLN A 11 8.54 43.07 41.16
C GLN A 11 9.05 43.17 39.72
N GLN A 12 10.36 43.41 39.52
CA GLN A 12 10.94 43.42 38.18
C GLN A 12 10.77 42.07 37.47
N VAL A 13 10.96 40.95 38.18
CA VAL A 13 10.75 39.61 37.59
C VAL A 13 9.28 39.38 37.22
N ILE A 14 8.33 39.85 38.03
CA ILE A 14 6.89 39.75 37.75
C ILE A 14 6.48 40.64 36.56
N GLU A 15 7.01 41.85 36.48
CA GLU A 15 6.74 42.81 35.40
C GLU A 15 7.36 42.35 34.07
N MET A 16 8.57 41.77 34.10
CA MET A 16 9.19 41.10 32.95
C MET A 16 8.43 39.85 32.50
N GLN A 17 7.72 39.18 33.41
CA GLN A 17 6.87 38.04 33.10
C GLN A 17 5.51 38.47 32.52
N GLU A 18 5.03 39.67 32.82
CA GLU A 18 3.81 40.26 32.26
C GLU A 18 4.04 40.86 30.85
N LEU A 19 5.24 41.41 30.60
CA LEU A 19 5.66 41.93 29.29
C LEU A 19 6.08 40.85 28.29
N ALA A 20 6.19 39.59 28.70
CA ALA A 20 6.46 38.49 27.79
C ALA A 20 5.17 38.17 27.00
N PRO A 21 5.07 38.52 25.70
CA PRO A 21 3.90 38.17 24.92
C PRO A 21 3.78 36.64 24.94
N ALA A 22 2.60 36.14 25.30
CA ALA A 22 2.28 34.72 25.26
C ALA A 22 2.72 34.15 23.90
N ALA A 23 3.87 33.47 23.88
CA ALA A 23 4.39 32.75 22.72
C ALA A 23 3.57 31.46 22.54
N SER A 24 2.26 31.59 22.42
CA SER A 24 1.29 30.50 22.27
C SER A 24 0.66 30.47 20.87
N GLY A 25 1.18 31.26 19.92
CA GLY A 25 0.70 31.27 18.53
C GLY A 25 1.38 30.25 17.60
N ALA A 26 2.57 29.74 17.94
CA ALA A 26 3.39 29.00 16.99
C ALA A 26 3.20 27.46 17.01
N SER A 27 2.24 26.91 17.77
CA SER A 27 2.09 25.45 17.97
C SER A 27 0.76 24.85 17.46
N SER A 28 -0.12 25.64 16.83
CA SER A 28 -1.40 25.17 16.28
C SER A 28 -1.29 24.75 14.81
N ALA A 29 -0.53 25.48 14.00
CA ALA A 29 -0.35 25.22 12.57
C ALA A 29 0.32 23.85 12.29
N TRP A 30 1.28 23.44 13.11
CA TRP A 30 2.00 22.17 12.97
C TRP A 30 1.14 20.93 13.28
N ARG A 31 0.12 21.06 14.14
CA ARG A 31 -0.79 19.94 14.50
C ARG A 31 -1.86 19.70 13.43
N LEU A 32 -2.34 20.75 12.78
CA LEU A 32 -3.32 20.66 11.69
C LEU A 32 -2.69 20.14 10.39
N TRP A 33 -1.46 20.57 10.08
CA TRP A 33 -0.75 20.12 8.88
C TRP A 33 -0.38 18.62 8.92
N ARG A 34 -0.11 18.07 10.11
CA ARG A 34 0.18 16.64 10.32
C ARG A 34 -1.03 15.73 10.10
N ARG A 35 -2.25 16.24 10.30
CA ARG A 35 -3.49 15.48 10.09
C ARG A 35 -3.92 15.48 8.62
N TRP A 36 -3.83 16.62 7.92
CA TRP A 36 -4.19 16.73 6.50
C TRP A 36 -3.19 16.05 5.54
N ARG A 37 -1.88 16.15 5.81
CA ARG A 37 -0.85 15.50 4.98
C ARG A 37 -0.91 13.96 5.01
N ARG A 38 -1.42 13.38 6.11
CA ARG A 38 -1.62 11.93 6.25
C ARG A 38 -2.83 11.40 5.47
N HIS A 39 -3.89 12.17 5.34
CA HIS A 39 -5.14 11.70 4.75
C HIS A 39 -5.20 11.82 3.23
N VAL A 40 -4.36 12.65 2.61
CA VAL A 40 -4.39 12.87 1.14
C VAL A 40 -3.05 12.56 0.48
N ILE A 41 -1.91 13.04 0.98
CA ILE A 41 -0.67 12.92 0.20
C ILE A 41 -0.12 11.48 0.19
N ILE A 42 -0.23 10.77 1.32
CA ILE A 42 0.25 9.38 1.45
C ILE A 42 -0.53 8.40 0.54
N PRO A 43 -1.88 8.36 0.54
CA PRO A 43 -2.60 7.42 -0.32
C PRO A 43 -2.40 7.70 -1.81
N TYR A 44 -2.32 8.96 -2.23
CA TYR A 44 -2.11 9.28 -3.65
C TYR A 44 -0.68 8.95 -4.11
N LEU A 45 0.32 9.17 -3.26
CA LEU A 45 1.69 8.74 -3.57
C LEU A 45 1.77 7.21 -3.66
N PHE A 46 1.11 6.48 -2.75
CA PHE A 46 1.03 5.03 -2.81
C PHE A 46 0.35 4.57 -4.11
N LEU A 47 -0.80 5.14 -4.47
CA LEU A 47 -1.50 4.80 -5.72
C LEU A 47 -0.65 5.10 -6.95
N LEU A 48 0.05 6.23 -6.98
CA LEU A 48 0.95 6.58 -8.08
C LEU A 48 2.07 5.54 -8.24
N LEU A 49 2.75 5.19 -7.14
CA LEU A 49 3.82 4.20 -7.17
C LEU A 49 3.27 2.81 -7.52
N PHE A 50 2.17 2.40 -6.91
CA PHE A 50 1.51 1.13 -7.20
C PHE A 50 1.12 1.03 -8.68
N SER A 51 0.45 2.05 -9.22
CA SER A 51 0.09 2.14 -10.63
C SER A 51 1.33 2.13 -11.50
N PHE A 52 2.40 2.85 -11.16
CA PHE A 52 3.63 2.83 -11.95
C PHE A 52 4.24 1.42 -12.01
N PHE A 53 4.41 0.77 -10.86
CA PHE A 53 4.98 -0.58 -10.79
C PHE A 53 4.07 -1.67 -11.38
N LEU A 54 2.76 -1.44 -11.45
CA LEU A 54 1.82 -2.34 -12.09
C LEU A 54 1.76 -2.11 -13.61
N LEU A 55 1.61 -0.86 -14.04
CA LEU A 55 1.41 -0.50 -15.44
C LEU A 55 2.69 -0.63 -16.26
N VAL A 56 3.86 -0.27 -15.74
CA VAL A 56 5.11 -0.32 -16.50
C VAL A 56 5.42 -1.75 -17.01
N PRO A 57 5.52 -2.79 -16.16
CA PRO A 57 5.77 -4.14 -16.65
C PRO A 57 4.60 -4.69 -17.47
N LEU A 58 3.36 -4.30 -17.16
CA LEU A 58 2.19 -4.70 -17.93
C LEU A 58 2.23 -4.14 -19.37
N LEU A 59 2.49 -2.85 -19.52
CA LEU A 59 2.63 -2.19 -20.82
C LEU A 59 3.85 -2.72 -21.57
N TYR A 60 4.95 -3.00 -20.88
CA TYR A 60 6.12 -3.63 -21.49
C TYR A 60 5.81 -5.03 -22.03
N ALA A 61 5.13 -5.86 -21.23
CA ALA A 61 4.70 -7.20 -21.65
C ALA A 61 3.71 -7.13 -22.82
N LEU A 62 2.75 -6.20 -22.78
CA LEU A 62 1.83 -5.95 -23.88
C LEU A 62 2.54 -5.45 -25.14
N TRP A 63 3.53 -4.59 -25.01
CA TRP A 63 4.32 -4.14 -26.15
C TRP A 63 5.08 -5.31 -26.76
N THR A 64 5.78 -6.10 -25.93
CA THR A 64 6.60 -7.22 -26.39
C THR A 64 5.76 -8.37 -26.97
N SER A 65 4.51 -8.55 -26.55
CA SER A 65 3.66 -9.66 -27.03
C SER A 65 3.26 -9.54 -28.50
N PHE A 66 3.38 -8.35 -29.10
CA PHE A 66 3.22 -8.14 -30.55
C PHE A 66 4.45 -8.53 -31.38
N PHE A 67 5.58 -8.80 -30.72
CA PHE A 67 6.82 -9.20 -31.34
C PHE A 67 7.09 -10.67 -31.07
N VAL A 68 7.67 -11.36 -32.04
CA VAL A 68 8.19 -12.71 -31.87
C VAL A 68 9.70 -12.64 -31.93
N GLU A 69 10.34 -13.07 -30.86
CA GLU A 69 11.79 -13.20 -30.74
C GLU A 69 12.19 -14.63 -31.11
N ARG A 70 12.92 -14.79 -32.23
CA ARG A 70 13.44 -16.09 -32.65
C ARG A 70 14.93 -16.15 -32.37
N LEU A 71 15.43 -17.30 -31.92
CA LEU A 71 16.87 -17.55 -31.71
C LEU A 71 17.69 -17.29 -32.98
N ILE A 72 17.08 -17.44 -34.16
CA ILE A 72 17.68 -17.16 -35.46
C ILE A 72 16.66 -16.32 -36.24
N GLY A 73 17.05 -15.11 -36.65
CA GLY A 73 16.20 -14.19 -37.44
C GLY A 73 15.77 -12.90 -36.75
N GLY A 74 16.14 -12.67 -35.49
CA GLY A 74 15.90 -11.43 -34.76
C GLY A 74 14.46 -11.26 -34.25
N THR A 75 14.13 -10.04 -33.82
CA THR A 75 12.79 -9.67 -33.35
C THR A 75 11.97 -9.12 -34.51
N THR A 76 10.85 -9.79 -34.82
CA THR A 76 9.95 -9.36 -35.91
C THR A 76 8.60 -8.95 -35.33
N PHE A 77 8.09 -7.80 -35.77
CA PHE A 77 6.74 -7.37 -35.46
C PHE A 77 5.73 -8.21 -36.26
N VAL A 78 4.93 -9.01 -35.55
CA VAL A 78 3.93 -9.91 -36.16
C VAL A 78 2.49 -9.55 -35.78
N GLY A 79 2.31 -8.52 -34.95
CA GLY A 79 1.01 -8.05 -34.52
C GLY A 79 0.21 -9.14 -33.80
N LEU A 80 -0.98 -9.47 -34.31
CA LEU A 80 -1.89 -10.44 -33.70
C LEU A 80 -1.66 -11.89 -34.11
N VAL A 81 -0.75 -12.16 -35.05
CA VAL A 81 -0.49 -13.52 -35.55
C VAL A 81 0.00 -14.46 -34.45
N ASN A 82 0.83 -13.95 -33.53
CA ASN A 82 1.31 -14.68 -32.35
C ASN A 82 0.15 -15.25 -31.50
N TYR A 83 -0.93 -14.49 -31.35
CA TYR A 83 -2.10 -14.94 -30.58
C TYR A 83 -2.89 -16.01 -31.31
N GLN A 84 -3.03 -15.93 -32.63
CA GLN A 84 -3.73 -16.94 -33.42
C GLN A 84 -3.01 -18.29 -33.36
N GLU A 85 -1.69 -18.28 -33.42
CA GLU A 85 -0.86 -19.49 -33.33
C GLU A 85 -1.05 -20.17 -31.96
N VAL A 86 -0.94 -19.39 -30.86
CA VAL A 86 -1.12 -19.90 -29.49
C VAL A 86 -2.53 -20.46 -29.25
N VAL A 87 -3.58 -19.82 -29.78
CA VAL A 87 -4.97 -20.27 -29.62
C VAL A 87 -5.23 -21.61 -30.32
N HIS A 88 -4.51 -21.92 -31.40
CA HIS A 88 -4.63 -23.21 -32.09
C HIS A 88 -3.66 -24.28 -31.55
N ASP A 89 -2.75 -23.92 -30.66
CA ASP A 89 -1.83 -24.87 -30.03
C ASP A 89 -2.55 -25.68 -28.94
N GLY A 90 -2.57 -27.00 -29.09
CA GLY A 90 -3.15 -27.91 -28.10
C GLY A 90 -2.43 -27.86 -26.74
N ASN A 91 -1.12 -27.60 -26.73
CA ASN A 91 -0.34 -27.52 -25.49
C ASN A 91 -0.73 -26.30 -24.66
N PHE A 92 -1.11 -25.20 -25.30
CA PHE A 92 -1.58 -24.00 -24.63
C PHE A 92 -2.84 -24.30 -23.81
N TRP A 93 -3.83 -24.96 -24.42
CA TRP A 93 -5.09 -25.33 -23.75
C TRP A 93 -4.90 -26.37 -22.65
N GLU A 94 -3.96 -27.29 -22.82
CA GLU A 94 -3.59 -28.22 -21.76
C GLU A 94 -2.97 -27.48 -20.56
N GLY A 95 -2.07 -26.53 -20.80
CA GLY A 95 -1.53 -25.67 -19.76
C GLY A 95 -2.62 -24.86 -19.05
N VAL A 96 -3.51 -24.22 -19.81
CA VAL A 96 -4.65 -23.47 -19.27
C VAL A 96 -5.55 -24.37 -18.42
N ARG A 97 -5.88 -25.57 -18.89
CA ARG A 97 -6.67 -26.54 -18.12
C ARG A 97 -5.98 -26.93 -16.82
N ASN A 98 -4.67 -27.16 -16.84
CA ASN A 98 -3.91 -27.53 -15.64
C ASN A 98 -3.91 -26.39 -14.61
N VAL A 99 -3.74 -25.13 -15.05
CA VAL A 99 -3.82 -23.96 -14.17
C VAL A 99 -5.23 -23.78 -13.61
N LEU A 100 -6.26 -23.94 -14.43
CA LEU A 100 -7.66 -23.87 -13.99
C LEU A 100 -7.99 -24.96 -12.97
N LEU A 101 -7.58 -26.21 -13.23
CA LEU A 101 -7.77 -27.32 -12.29
C LEU A 101 -7.04 -27.06 -10.96
N LEU A 102 -5.82 -26.51 -11.01
CA LEU A 102 -5.09 -26.08 -9.83
C LEU A 102 -5.88 -25.01 -9.06
N LEU A 103 -6.32 -23.94 -9.73
CA LEU A 103 -7.09 -22.86 -9.09
C LEU A 103 -8.39 -23.36 -8.46
N PHE A 104 -9.18 -24.14 -9.21
CA PHE A 104 -10.46 -24.67 -8.73
C PHE A 104 -10.31 -25.74 -7.65
N THR A 105 -9.16 -26.38 -7.54
CA THR A 105 -8.90 -27.36 -6.47
C THR A 105 -8.28 -26.67 -5.25
N GLN A 106 -7.27 -25.81 -5.48
CA GLN A 106 -6.50 -25.14 -4.44
C GLN A 106 -7.33 -24.10 -3.68
N VAL A 107 -8.09 -23.25 -4.37
CA VAL A 107 -8.85 -22.17 -3.71
C VAL A 107 -9.92 -22.73 -2.76
N PRO A 108 -10.75 -23.71 -3.16
CA PRO A 108 -11.70 -24.32 -2.25
C PRO A 108 -11.04 -25.15 -1.16
N LEU A 109 -9.91 -25.80 -1.44
CA LEU A 109 -9.17 -26.54 -0.41
C LEU A 109 -8.68 -25.60 0.70
N MET A 110 -8.08 -24.45 0.35
CA MET A 110 -7.66 -23.44 1.33
C MET A 110 -8.86 -22.83 2.07
N SER A 111 -9.93 -22.51 1.35
CA SER A 111 -11.15 -21.95 1.94
C SER A 111 -11.82 -22.95 2.88
N GLY A 112 -11.89 -24.22 2.50
CA GLY A 112 -12.44 -25.31 3.28
C GLY A 112 -11.63 -25.58 4.55
N LEU A 113 -10.30 -25.59 4.46
CA LEU A 113 -9.43 -25.71 5.63
C LEU A 113 -9.59 -24.51 6.58
N ALA A 114 -9.67 -23.28 6.05
CA ALA A 114 -9.90 -22.10 6.86
C ALA A 114 -11.24 -22.17 7.61
N LEU A 115 -12.31 -22.61 6.93
CA LEU A 115 -13.63 -22.81 7.54
C LEU A 115 -13.63 -23.93 8.58
N LEU A 116 -12.98 -25.06 8.30
CA LEU A 116 -12.85 -26.16 9.25
C LEU A 116 -12.14 -25.72 10.52
N LEU A 117 -11.01 -25.03 10.39
CA LEU A 117 -10.27 -24.48 11.53
C LEU A 117 -11.09 -23.44 12.31
N ALA A 118 -11.86 -22.61 11.61
CA ALA A 118 -12.75 -21.63 12.24
C ALA A 118 -13.86 -22.32 13.05
N LEU A 119 -14.48 -23.38 12.52
CA LEU A 119 -15.49 -24.17 13.24
C LEU A 119 -14.90 -24.88 14.46
N LEU A 120 -13.74 -25.52 14.32
CA LEU A 120 -13.05 -26.16 15.45
C LEU A 120 -12.68 -25.15 16.54
N ARG A 121 -12.28 -23.93 16.15
CA ARG A 121 -12.03 -22.83 17.10
C ARG A 121 -13.30 -22.40 17.82
N MET A 122 -14.43 -22.38 17.12
CA MET A 122 -15.73 -21.95 17.65
C MET A 122 -16.33 -22.96 18.65
N GLU A 123 -16.21 -24.26 18.39
CA GLU A 123 -16.67 -25.30 19.32
C GLU A 123 -15.97 -25.24 20.69
N GLY A 124 -14.72 -24.79 20.74
CA GLY A 124 -13.95 -24.65 21.98
C GLY A 124 -14.48 -23.62 22.99
N GLU A 125 -15.33 -22.67 22.58
CA GLU A 125 -15.91 -21.66 23.48
C GLU A 125 -17.30 -22.04 24.04
N ILE A 126 -18.02 -22.96 23.40
CA ILE A 126 -19.41 -23.31 23.77
C ILE A 126 -19.45 -24.24 25.01
N GLY A 127 -18.36 -24.94 25.33
CA GLY A 127 -18.26 -25.83 26.49
C GLY A 127 -17.88 -25.16 27.82
N ARG A 128 -17.77 -23.83 27.88
CA ARG A 128 -17.32 -23.08 29.08
C ARG A 128 -18.38 -22.14 29.68
N MET A 129 -19.64 -22.26 29.28
CA MET A 129 -20.78 -21.55 29.87
C MET A 129 -21.80 -22.52 30.45
#